data_AF-A0A7S1CCM0-F1
#
_entry.id   AF-A0A7S1CCM0-F1
#
_cell.length_a   1.000
_cell.length_b   1.000
_cell.length_c   1.000
_cell.angle_alpha   90.00
_cell.angle_beta   90.00
_cell.angle_gamma   90.00
#
_symmetry.space_group_name_H-M   'P 1'
#
loop_
_entity.id
_entity.type
_entity.pdbx_description
1 polymer ?
#
loop_
_entity_poly.entity_id
_entity_poly.type
_entity_poly.pdbx_seq_one_letter_code
_entity_poly.pdbx_strand_id
1 'polypeptide(L)'
;GSAGGSGSGAARESKATPRLGGADTLPVPAFAASVSGANLWMSLVEKAVAKYHGGYAALEGGLVHQALADLTGGVSQMFRFSAAGVRQSIDDGSMWARLQRFAKVGHLLGAGTPSLGEGESDDAAEGGIMRGHAYAVLRVVEATDANGRHQLVKLRNPWGRSQWRGAWARDDSRRWTRRLRARLDYHWASFKEREAEAEEARAALATRVADVERERDVALAVTERVK
;
A
#
# COMPACT_ATOMS: atom_id res chain seq x y z
N GLY A 1 -2.99 20.57 48.69
CA GLY A 1 -2.93 21.21 47.36
C GLY A 1 -2.46 20.15 46.39
N SER A 2 -3.30 19.69 45.46
CA SER A 2 -3.76 20.38 44.24
C SER A 2 -2.64 20.64 43.25
N ALA A 3 -2.58 19.80 42.22
CA ALA A 3 -2.46 20.09 40.78
C ALA A 3 -2.12 18.73 40.12
N GLY A 4 -2.95 18.12 39.27
CA GLY A 4 -3.63 18.72 38.12
C GLY A 4 -2.89 18.29 36.84
N GLY A 5 -2.85 16.98 36.55
CA GLY A 5 -2.25 16.43 35.34
C GLY A 5 -3.31 16.27 34.25
N SER A 6 -3.58 17.35 33.53
CA SER A 6 -4.49 17.43 32.39
C SER A 6 -4.06 16.48 31.27
N GLY A 7 -4.97 15.59 30.86
CA GLY A 7 -4.81 14.81 29.63
C GLY A 7 -4.76 15.74 28.42
N SER A 8 -3.67 15.69 27.65
CA SER A 8 -3.62 16.27 26.32
C SER A 8 -4.05 15.20 25.31
N GLY A 9 -5.36 15.12 25.10
CA GLY A 9 -5.93 14.55 23.89
C GLY A 9 -5.55 15.43 22.71
N ALA A 10 -4.38 15.21 22.13
CA ALA A 10 -4.03 15.77 20.83
C ALA A 10 -4.66 14.88 19.75
N ALA A 11 -5.94 15.11 19.48
CA ALA A 11 -6.56 14.70 18.23
C ALA A 11 -5.80 15.41 17.09
N ARG A 12 -4.79 14.75 16.52
CA ARG A 12 -4.04 15.26 15.37
C ARG A 12 -4.88 15.09 14.11
N GLU A 13 -4.81 16.14 13.31
CA GLU A 13 -5.72 16.47 12.23
C GLU A 13 -5.77 15.42 11.12
N SER A 14 -6.96 15.37 10.53
CA SER A 14 -7.38 14.44 9.50
C SER A 14 -6.38 14.27 8.36
N LYS A 15 -5.98 13.02 8.10
CA LYS A 15 -5.54 12.54 6.79
C LYS A 15 -6.45 13.17 5.74
N ALA A 16 -5.92 14.06 4.90
CA ALA A 16 -6.70 14.75 3.88
C ALA A 16 -7.43 13.71 3.00
N THR A 17 -8.74 13.60 3.23
CA THR A 17 -9.71 12.81 2.48
C THR A 17 -10.20 13.65 1.31
N PRO A 18 -10.34 13.09 0.09
CA PRO A 18 -11.03 13.80 -0.97
C PRO A 18 -12.48 13.97 -0.53
N ARG A 19 -12.91 15.21 -0.29
CA ARG A 19 -14.32 15.54 -0.08
C ARG A 19 -15.03 15.48 -1.44
N LEU A 20 -15.64 14.35 -1.75
CA LEU A 20 -16.68 14.28 -2.78
C LEU A 20 -18.02 14.48 -2.06
N GLY A 21 -18.61 15.66 -2.23
CA GLY A 21 -19.86 16.05 -1.57
C GLY A 21 -21.10 15.50 -2.27
N GLY A 22 -22.08 15.06 -1.46
CA GLY A 22 -23.43 14.67 -1.85
C GLY A 22 -24.11 13.87 -0.73
N ALA A 23 -25.38 14.15 -0.44
CA ALA A 23 -26.15 13.59 0.69
C ALA A 23 -26.31 12.05 0.69
N ASP A 24 -25.93 11.39 -0.41
CA ASP A 24 -26.04 9.93 -0.60
C ASP A 24 -24.67 9.22 -0.63
N THR A 25 -23.60 9.86 -0.14
CA THR A 25 -22.27 9.26 -0.10
C THR A 25 -22.03 8.47 1.19
N LEU A 26 -21.73 7.18 1.06
CA LEU A 26 -21.35 6.33 2.19
C LEU A 26 -20.18 6.97 2.96
N PRO A 27 -20.17 6.89 4.31
CA PRO A 27 -19.09 7.46 5.12
C PRO A 27 -17.74 6.85 4.73
N VAL A 28 -16.74 7.72 4.55
CA VAL A 28 -15.37 7.31 4.18
C VAL A 28 -14.66 6.74 5.41
N PRO A 29 -14.03 5.56 5.33
CA PRO A 29 -13.26 5.01 6.46
C PRO A 29 -12.12 5.95 6.86
N ALA A 30 -11.93 6.15 8.17
CA ALA A 30 -10.86 6.98 8.71
C ALA A 30 -9.46 6.35 8.59
N PHE A 31 -9.40 5.02 8.44
CA PHE A 31 -8.17 4.24 8.33
C PHE A 31 -8.08 3.52 6.97
N ALA A 32 -7.40 2.37 6.88
CA ALA A 32 -7.18 1.66 5.62
C ALA A 32 -8.49 1.44 4.87
N ALA A 33 -8.50 1.85 3.61
CA ALA A 33 -9.65 1.81 2.74
C ALA A 33 -9.24 1.42 1.33
N SER A 34 -10.15 0.79 0.59
CA SER A 34 -10.01 0.68 -0.85
C SER A 34 -10.14 2.07 -1.47
N VAL A 35 -9.35 2.33 -2.52
CA VAL A 35 -9.47 3.54 -3.36
C VAL A 35 -10.93 3.73 -3.83
N SER A 36 -11.63 2.61 -4.07
CA SER A 36 -13.00 2.60 -4.54
C SER A 36 -14.07 2.73 -3.47
N GLY A 37 -13.72 2.65 -2.18
CA GLY A 37 -14.67 2.53 -1.06
C GLY A 37 -15.52 1.25 -1.03
N ALA A 38 -15.70 0.57 -2.17
CA ALA A 38 -16.61 -0.57 -2.35
C ALA A 38 -16.12 -1.90 -1.75
N ASN A 39 -14.90 -1.96 -1.21
CA ASN A 39 -14.38 -3.19 -0.61
C ASN A 39 -13.80 -2.93 0.78
N LEU A 40 -14.42 -3.57 1.78
CA LEU A 40 -14.16 -3.38 3.20
C LEU A 40 -13.07 -4.30 3.76
N TRP A 41 -12.57 -5.27 2.97
CA TRP A 41 -11.62 -6.26 3.49
C TRP A 41 -10.38 -5.62 4.15
N MET A 42 -9.83 -4.55 3.57
CA MET A 42 -8.68 -3.85 4.16
C MET A 42 -9.03 -3.22 5.50
N SER A 43 -10.19 -2.56 5.59
CA SER A 43 -10.67 -1.93 6.82
C SER A 43 -10.94 -2.98 7.90
N LEU A 44 -11.48 -4.15 7.53
CA LEU A 44 -11.75 -5.25 8.46
C LEU A 44 -10.47 -5.91 8.96
N VAL A 45 -9.50 -6.17 8.09
CA VAL A 45 -8.20 -6.74 8.46
C VAL A 45 -7.47 -5.77 9.39
N GLU A 46 -7.37 -4.50 9.04
CA GLU A 46 -6.72 -3.51 9.90
C GLU A 46 -7.42 -3.37 11.25
N LYS A 47 -8.76 -3.41 11.29
CA LYS A 47 -9.52 -3.40 12.55
C LYS A 47 -9.21 -4.62 13.42
N ALA A 48 -9.08 -5.80 12.82
CA ALA A 48 -8.74 -7.02 13.56
C ALA A 48 -7.32 -6.94 14.13
N VAL A 49 -6.36 -6.46 13.35
CA VAL A 49 -4.97 -6.24 13.78
C VAL A 49 -4.91 -5.17 14.88
N ALA A 50 -5.64 -4.07 14.73
CA ALA A 50 -5.77 -3.03 15.76
C ALA A 50 -6.31 -3.61 17.07
N LYS A 51 -7.38 -4.44 16.99
CA LYS A 51 -7.95 -5.10 18.18
C LYS A 51 -6.93 -6.01 18.87
N TYR A 52 -6.15 -6.76 18.10
CA TYR A 52 -5.10 -7.64 18.65
C TYR A 52 -4.01 -6.85 19.39
N HIS A 53 -3.61 -5.70 18.84
CA HIS A 53 -2.57 -4.83 19.42
C HIS A 53 -3.09 -3.79 20.43
N GLY A 54 -4.38 -3.81 20.77
CA GLY A 54 -4.97 -2.93 21.80
C GLY A 54 -5.53 -1.59 21.30
N GLY A 55 -5.55 -1.35 19.99
CA GLY A 55 -6.21 -0.20 19.36
C GLY A 55 -5.52 0.26 18.08
N TYR A 56 -6.15 1.19 17.35
CA TYR A 56 -5.56 1.76 16.12
C TYR A 56 -4.28 2.57 16.39
N ALA A 57 -4.21 3.27 17.53
CA ALA A 57 -3.02 4.02 17.91
C ALA A 57 -1.79 3.14 18.12
N ALA A 58 -1.98 1.88 18.54
CA ALA A 58 -0.88 0.92 18.72
C ALA A 58 -0.27 0.43 17.40
N LEU A 59 -0.92 0.69 16.25
CA LEU A 59 -0.39 0.34 14.93
C LEU A 59 0.56 1.40 14.36
N GLU A 60 0.62 2.58 14.98
CA GLU A 60 1.48 3.67 14.54
C GLU A 60 2.96 3.35 14.78
N GLY A 61 3.81 3.57 13.77
CA GLY A 61 5.25 3.30 13.88
C GLY A 61 5.66 1.83 13.83
N GLY A 62 4.74 0.91 13.51
CA GLY A 62 5.05 -0.52 13.38
C GLY A 62 6.05 -0.85 12.26
N LEU A 63 6.78 -1.96 12.41
CA LEU A 63 7.75 -2.42 11.40
C LEU A 63 7.11 -3.43 10.44
N VAL A 64 7.37 -3.27 9.14
CA VAL A 64 6.77 -4.12 8.09
C VAL A 64 6.96 -5.61 8.34
N HIS A 65 8.17 -6.01 8.75
CA HIS A 65 8.49 -7.42 8.99
C HIS A 65 7.71 -8.03 10.17
N GLN A 66 7.35 -7.24 11.19
CA GLN A 66 6.52 -7.69 12.31
C GLN A 66 5.08 -7.89 11.84
N ALA A 67 4.52 -6.92 11.10
CA ALA A 67 3.18 -7.06 10.53
C ALA A 67 3.07 -8.27 9.60
N LEU A 68 4.10 -8.57 8.80
CA LEU A 68 4.13 -9.76 7.96
C LEU A 68 4.15 -11.05 8.79
N ALA A 69 4.89 -11.08 9.90
CA ALA A 69 4.90 -12.24 10.80
C ALA A 69 3.51 -12.43 11.45
N ASP A 70 2.91 -11.36 11.97
CA ASP A 70 1.57 -11.40 12.59
C ASP A 70 0.50 -11.94 11.62
N LEU A 71 0.55 -11.51 10.35
CA LEU A 71 -0.46 -11.88 9.35
C LEU A 71 -0.25 -13.28 8.76
N THR A 72 0.97 -13.83 8.81
CA THR A 72 1.29 -15.13 8.18
C THR A 72 1.60 -16.24 9.18
N GLY A 73 1.82 -15.91 10.45
CA GLY A 73 2.38 -16.83 11.44
C GLY A 73 3.83 -17.24 11.14
N GLY A 74 4.49 -16.57 10.19
CA GLY A 74 5.84 -16.89 9.73
C GLY A 74 6.94 -16.24 10.56
N VAL A 75 8.19 -16.59 10.23
CA VAL A 75 9.39 -15.93 10.78
C VAL A 75 9.80 -14.80 9.85
N SER A 76 10.08 -13.64 10.42
CA SER A 76 10.52 -12.47 9.66
C SER A 76 11.97 -12.08 9.97
N GLN A 77 12.61 -11.46 8.99
CA GLN A 77 13.98 -10.97 9.09
C GLN A 77 14.05 -9.55 8.54
N MET A 78 14.82 -8.68 9.20
CA MET A 78 15.04 -7.31 8.77
C MET A 78 16.51 -7.06 8.50
N PHE A 79 16.80 -6.45 7.34
CA PHE A 79 18.13 -6.00 6.97
C PHE A 79 18.17 -4.46 7.03
N ARG A 80 18.93 -3.91 7.98
CA ARG A 80 19.19 -2.47 8.03
C ARG A 80 20.31 -2.14 7.06
N PHE A 81 20.01 -1.38 6.01
CA PHE A 81 21.00 -1.01 4.99
C PHE A 81 22.09 -0.07 5.51
N SER A 82 21.90 0.51 6.70
CA SER A 82 22.92 1.27 7.41
C SER A 82 23.94 0.39 8.16
N ALA A 83 23.66 -0.89 8.38
CA ALA A 83 24.57 -1.78 9.10
C ALA A 83 25.77 -2.15 8.21
N ALA A 84 26.98 -2.12 8.77
CA ALA A 84 28.22 -2.36 8.03
C ALA A 84 28.22 -3.69 7.26
N GLY A 85 27.83 -4.80 7.91
CA GLY A 85 27.75 -6.11 7.23
C GLY A 85 26.72 -6.17 6.12
N VAL A 86 25.63 -5.40 6.21
CA VAL A 86 24.64 -5.31 5.13
C VAL A 86 25.20 -4.48 3.97
N ARG A 87 25.88 -3.36 4.24
CA ARG A 87 26.54 -2.57 3.20
C ARG A 87 27.57 -3.39 2.44
N GLN A 88 28.43 -4.12 3.16
CA GLN A 88 29.39 -5.04 2.54
C GLN A 88 28.70 -6.06 1.62
N SER A 89 27.59 -6.65 2.06
CA SER A 89 26.83 -7.59 1.23
C SER A 89 26.15 -6.94 0.01
N ILE A 90 25.89 -5.64 0.05
CA ILE A 90 25.39 -4.89 -1.12
C ILE A 90 26.55 -4.69 -2.10
N ASP A 91 27.71 -4.27 -1.60
CA ASP A 91 28.90 -3.97 -2.40
C ASP A 91 29.45 -5.22 -3.10
N ASP A 92 29.45 -6.37 -2.43
CA ASP A 92 29.89 -7.66 -2.99
C ASP A 92 28.80 -8.37 -3.82
N GLY A 93 27.59 -7.82 -3.88
CA GLY A 93 26.45 -8.36 -4.63
C GLY A 93 25.73 -9.55 -3.99
N SER A 94 26.19 -10.06 -2.84
CA SER A 94 25.56 -11.19 -2.16
C SER A 94 24.15 -10.86 -1.62
N MET A 95 23.88 -9.61 -1.27
CA MET A 95 22.55 -9.12 -0.90
C MET A 95 21.58 -9.21 -2.07
N TRP A 96 22.05 -8.86 -3.28
CA TRP A 96 21.22 -8.98 -4.48
C TRP A 96 20.85 -10.44 -4.76
N ALA A 97 21.83 -11.34 -4.71
CA ALA A 97 21.60 -12.77 -4.88
C ALA A 97 20.61 -13.31 -3.83
N ARG A 98 20.72 -12.84 -2.58
CA ARG A 98 19.79 -13.17 -1.50
C ARG A 98 18.37 -12.66 -1.80
N LEU A 99 18.24 -11.41 -2.25
CA LEU A 99 16.95 -10.80 -2.59
C LEU A 99 16.26 -11.54 -3.76
N GLN A 100 17.02 -11.93 -4.79
CA GLN A 100 16.52 -12.77 -5.88
C GLN A 100 16.04 -14.13 -5.37
N ARG A 101 16.78 -14.77 -4.47
CA ARG A 101 16.38 -16.05 -3.86
C ARG A 101 15.07 -15.91 -3.09
N PHE A 102 14.94 -14.87 -2.27
CA PHE A 102 13.70 -14.63 -1.51
C PHE A 102 12.50 -14.43 -2.43
N ALA A 103 12.65 -13.61 -3.48
CA ALA A 103 11.60 -13.42 -4.47
C ALA A 103 11.24 -14.73 -5.20
N LYS A 104 12.24 -15.53 -5.58
CA LYS A 104 12.05 -16.81 -6.28
C LYS A 104 11.29 -17.85 -5.44
N VAL A 105 11.54 -17.88 -4.13
CA VAL A 105 10.87 -18.81 -3.19
C VAL A 105 9.49 -18.29 -2.76
N GLY A 106 9.12 -17.06 -3.14
CA GLY A 106 7.82 -16.48 -2.82
C GLY A 106 7.73 -15.88 -1.41
N HIS A 107 8.86 -15.44 -0.84
CA HIS A 107 8.82 -14.69 0.42
C HIS A 107 8.11 -13.34 0.23
N LEU A 108 7.40 -12.91 1.27
CA LEU A 108 6.82 -11.57 1.32
C LEU A 108 7.94 -10.57 1.63
N LEU A 109 8.09 -9.58 0.76
CA LEU A 109 9.16 -8.60 0.83
C LEU A 109 8.58 -7.19 1.04
N GLY A 110 9.16 -6.49 2.01
CA GLY A 110 8.83 -5.11 2.32
C GLY A 110 10.10 -4.27 2.45
N ALA A 111 9.97 -2.98 2.21
CA ALA A 111 11.01 -2.00 2.45
C ALA A 111 10.44 -0.86 3.30
N GLY A 112 11.29 -0.19 4.05
CA GLY A 112 10.91 0.96 4.86
C GLY A 112 12.00 2.01 4.85
N THR A 113 11.61 3.27 4.92
CA THR A 113 12.53 4.38 5.19
C THR A 113 12.59 4.62 6.70
N PRO A 114 13.73 5.13 7.23
CA PRO A 114 13.85 5.46 8.64
C PRO A 114 12.76 6.44 9.09
N SER A 115 12.34 6.31 10.35
CA SER A 115 11.42 7.25 11.00
C SER A 115 11.94 8.68 10.92
N LEU A 116 11.00 9.62 10.87
CA LEU A 116 11.27 11.04 10.90
C LEU A 116 11.85 11.47 12.26
N GLY A 117 12.76 12.44 12.22
CA GLY A 117 13.15 13.19 13.41
C GLY A 117 12.09 14.21 13.82
N GLU A 118 12.22 14.78 15.02
CA GLU A 118 11.34 15.85 15.47
C GLU A 118 11.37 17.05 14.49
N GLY A 119 10.19 17.49 14.05
CA GLY A 119 10.04 18.62 13.13
C GLY A 119 10.13 18.28 11.64
N GLU A 120 10.38 17.03 11.26
CA GLU A 120 10.30 16.60 9.87
C GLU A 120 8.87 16.22 9.47
N SER A 121 8.50 16.44 8.20
CA SER A 121 7.15 16.18 7.70
C SER A 121 7.01 14.81 7.03
N ASP A 122 5.87 14.14 7.25
CA ASP A 122 5.48 12.88 6.59
C ASP A 122 5.41 12.99 5.06
N ASP A 123 5.23 14.21 4.56
CA ASP A 123 5.17 14.51 3.13
C ASP A 123 6.55 14.75 2.49
N ALA A 124 7.63 14.72 3.27
CA ALA A 124 8.99 14.85 2.75
C ALA A 124 9.36 13.62 1.90
N ALA A 125 9.38 13.81 0.58
CA ALA A 125 9.74 12.77 -0.38
C ALA A 125 10.99 13.13 -1.18
N GLU A 126 12.13 12.51 -0.83
CA GLU A 126 13.38 12.65 -1.57
C GLU A 126 13.35 11.78 -2.83
N GLY A 127 13.45 12.40 -4.02
CA GLY A 127 13.31 11.69 -5.29
C GLY A 127 11.95 10.99 -5.49
N GLY A 128 10.96 11.26 -4.64
CA GLY A 128 9.64 10.60 -4.64
C GLY A 128 9.48 9.45 -3.63
N ILE A 129 10.54 9.10 -2.88
CA ILE A 129 10.46 8.18 -1.74
C ILE A 129 10.18 8.98 -0.46
N MET A 130 9.01 8.75 0.13
CA MET A 130 8.61 9.27 1.44
C MET A 130 9.49 8.69 2.55
N ARG A 131 9.86 9.54 3.52
CA ARG A 131 10.53 9.15 4.77
C ARG A 131 9.51 8.63 5.79
N GLY A 132 9.98 7.89 6.81
CA GLY A 132 9.11 7.25 7.79
C GLY A 132 8.05 6.30 7.21
N HIS A 133 8.27 5.76 6.00
CA HIS A 133 7.21 5.12 5.21
C HIS A 133 7.55 3.69 4.79
N ALA A 134 6.52 2.86 4.69
CA ALA A 134 6.61 1.47 4.28
C ALA A 134 6.20 1.27 2.81
N TYR A 135 6.91 0.38 2.11
CA TYR A 135 6.67 0.00 0.73
C TYR A 135 6.59 -1.52 0.61
N ALA A 136 5.68 -2.00 -0.23
CA ALA A 136 5.70 -3.40 -0.64
C ALA A 136 6.70 -3.59 -1.78
N VAL A 137 7.55 -4.61 -1.69
CA VAL A 137 8.42 -5.03 -2.78
C VAL A 137 7.64 -6.03 -3.63
N LEU A 138 7.17 -5.58 -4.79
CA LEU A 138 6.32 -6.39 -5.67
C LEU A 138 7.13 -7.32 -6.59
N ARG A 139 8.33 -6.88 -6.97
CA ARG A 139 9.15 -7.64 -7.93
C ARG A 139 10.62 -7.29 -7.77
N VAL A 140 11.47 -8.30 -7.94
CA VAL A 140 12.92 -8.19 -7.98
C VAL A 140 13.37 -8.82 -9.28
N VAL A 141 14.02 -8.05 -10.16
CA VAL A 141 14.43 -8.52 -11.49
C VAL A 141 15.82 -8.06 -11.84
N GLU A 142 16.54 -8.94 -12.54
CA GLU A 142 17.74 -8.58 -13.26
C GLU A 142 17.44 -8.57 -14.76
N ALA A 143 17.84 -7.50 -15.45
CA ALA A 143 17.66 -7.36 -16.88
C ALA A 143 18.94 -6.86 -17.53
N THR A 144 19.25 -7.36 -18.72
CA THR A 144 20.43 -6.94 -19.47
C THR A 144 19.99 -6.40 -20.82
N ASP A 145 20.56 -5.26 -21.20
CA ASP A 145 20.43 -4.66 -22.52
C ASP A 145 21.80 -4.16 -23.04
N ALA A 146 21.80 -3.36 -24.10
CA ALA A 146 23.03 -2.81 -24.68
C ALA A 146 23.80 -1.90 -23.71
N ASN A 147 23.14 -1.35 -22.68
CA ASN A 147 23.74 -0.49 -21.67
C ASN A 147 24.23 -1.26 -20.45
N GLY A 148 24.19 -2.60 -20.49
CA GLY A 148 24.70 -3.46 -19.44
C GLY A 148 23.61 -4.17 -18.64
N ARG A 149 23.98 -4.58 -17.43
CA ARG A 149 23.14 -5.36 -16.51
C ARG A 149 22.52 -4.42 -15.47
N HIS A 150 21.22 -4.57 -15.27
CA HIS A 150 20.40 -3.72 -14.41
C HIS A 150 19.71 -4.57 -13.35
N GLN A 151 19.89 -4.19 -12.09
CA GLN A 151 19.25 -4.80 -10.93
C GLN A 151 18.12 -3.87 -10.49
N LEU A 152 16.86 -4.31 -10.64
CA LEU A 152 15.68 -3.46 -10.46
C LEU A 152 14.72 -4.06 -9.43
N VAL A 153 14.19 -3.19 -8.57
CA VAL A 153 13.16 -3.54 -7.59
C VAL A 153 11.90 -2.71 -7.86
N LYS A 154 10.75 -3.37 -7.99
CA LYS A 154 9.45 -2.70 -8.14
C LYS A 154 8.84 -2.49 -6.76
N LEU A 155 8.75 -1.23 -6.34
CA LEU A 155 8.11 -0.84 -5.09
C LEU A 155 6.67 -0.39 -5.32
N ARG A 156 5.82 -0.60 -4.32
CA ARG A 156 4.47 -0.02 -4.25
C ARG A 156 4.37 0.85 -3.01
N ASN A 157 4.04 2.13 -3.22
CA ASN A 157 3.58 3.03 -2.17
C ASN A 157 2.12 2.68 -1.81
N PRO A 158 1.80 2.24 -0.58
CA PRO A 158 0.44 1.91 -0.16
C PRO A 158 -0.54 3.10 -0.26
N TRP A 159 -0.05 4.34 -0.13
CA TRP A 159 -0.89 5.54 -0.20
C TRP A 159 -1.21 6.00 -1.62
N GLY A 160 -0.46 5.55 -2.62
CA GLY A 160 -0.64 5.97 -4.01
C GLY A 160 -0.33 7.44 -4.31
N ARG A 161 0.20 8.20 -3.34
CA ARG A 161 0.40 9.67 -3.44
C ARG A 161 1.76 10.08 -4.04
N SER A 162 2.79 9.26 -3.87
CA SER A 162 4.12 9.54 -4.44
C SER A 162 4.62 8.41 -5.33
N GLN A 163 5.43 8.79 -6.31
CA GLN A 163 6.10 7.89 -7.23
C GLN A 163 7.57 8.29 -7.33
N TRP A 164 8.42 7.29 -7.53
CA TRP A 164 9.85 7.49 -7.78
C TRP A 164 10.07 8.32 -9.04
N ARG A 165 10.94 9.34 -8.95
CA ARG A 165 11.27 10.30 -10.02
C ARG A 165 12.72 10.19 -10.51
N GLY A 166 13.51 9.26 -9.94
CA GLY A 166 14.90 9.05 -10.33
C GLY A 166 15.06 8.09 -11.51
N ALA A 167 16.24 7.47 -11.62
CA ALA A 167 16.52 6.48 -12.66
C ALA A 167 15.49 5.34 -12.62
N TRP A 168 14.97 4.94 -13.78
CA TRP A 168 13.91 3.93 -13.90
C TRP A 168 12.56 4.36 -13.31
N ALA A 169 12.37 5.65 -13.06
CA ALA A 169 11.05 6.23 -12.82
C ALA A 169 10.08 5.85 -13.95
N ARG A 170 8.80 5.96 -13.65
CA ARG A 170 7.72 5.51 -14.53
C ARG A 170 7.81 6.09 -15.95
N ASP A 171 8.23 7.35 -16.03
CA ASP A 171 8.34 8.19 -17.22
C ASP A 171 9.77 8.29 -17.78
N ASP A 172 10.74 7.53 -17.24
CA ASP A 172 12.12 7.49 -17.72
C ASP A 172 12.24 6.73 -19.06
N SER A 173 11.79 7.35 -20.13
CA SER A 173 11.83 6.80 -21.49
C SER A 173 13.24 6.49 -21.98
N ARG A 174 14.26 7.16 -21.42
CA ARG A 174 15.67 6.99 -21.79
C ARG A 174 16.19 5.63 -21.32
N ARG A 175 15.90 5.25 -20.07
CA ARG A 175 16.32 3.95 -19.52
C ARG A 175 15.37 2.81 -19.87
N TRP A 176 14.06 3.07 -19.91
CA TRP A 176 13.08 2.08 -20.33
C TRP A 176 13.06 1.87 -21.84
N THR A 177 14.08 1.17 -22.36
CA THR A 177 14.16 0.79 -23.78
C THR A 177 13.02 -0.14 -24.18
N ARG A 178 12.64 -0.14 -25.47
CA ARG A 178 11.58 -1.01 -26.00
C ARG A 178 11.80 -2.48 -25.62
N ARG A 179 13.05 -2.95 -25.69
CA ARG A 179 13.45 -4.32 -25.34
C ARG A 179 13.23 -4.60 -23.85
N LEU A 180 13.63 -3.70 -22.96
CA LEU A 180 13.43 -3.87 -21.52
C LEU A 180 11.95 -3.84 -21.15
N ARG A 181 11.17 -2.95 -21.77
CA ARG A 181 9.72 -2.90 -21.54
C ARG A 181 9.05 -4.23 -21.91
N ALA A 182 9.37 -4.77 -23.09
CA ALA A 182 8.84 -6.05 -23.52
C ALA A 182 9.30 -7.21 -22.61
N ARG A 183 10.60 -7.28 -22.29
CA ARG A 183 11.17 -8.36 -21.47
C ARG A 183 10.63 -8.38 -20.04
N LEU A 184 10.41 -7.20 -19.46
CA LEU A 184 9.95 -7.07 -18.09
C LEU A 184 8.42 -6.97 -17.98
N ASP A 185 7.69 -7.17 -19.09
CA ASP A 185 6.24 -7.04 -19.11
C ASP A 185 5.79 -5.68 -18.53
N TYR A 186 6.56 -4.63 -18.83
CA TYR A 186 6.29 -3.28 -18.35
C TYR A 186 5.24 -2.63 -19.25
N HIS A 187 3.98 -2.98 -19.01
CA HIS A 187 2.82 -2.37 -19.65
C HIS A 187 2.19 -1.35 -18.72
N TRP A 188 2.65 -0.10 -18.79
CA TRP A 188 2.03 0.98 -18.00
C TRP A 188 0.57 1.22 -18.41
N ALA A 189 0.25 1.08 -19.71
CA ALA A 189 -1.09 1.30 -20.26
C ALA A 189 -2.11 0.32 -19.66
N SER A 190 -1.69 -0.92 -19.42
CA SER A 190 -2.54 -1.96 -18.81
C SER A 190 -3.02 -1.63 -17.40
N PHE A 191 -2.34 -0.75 -16.66
CA PHE A 191 -2.85 -0.35 -15.33
C PHE A 191 -4.04 0.60 -15.44
N LYS A 192 -4.00 1.57 -16.36
CA LYS A 192 -5.15 2.46 -16.61
C LYS A 192 -6.31 1.70 -17.25
N GLU A 193 -6.01 0.79 -18.18
CA GLU A 193 -7.01 -0.08 -18.81
C GLU A 193 -7.64 -1.02 -17.78
N ARG A 194 -6.84 -1.69 -16.94
CA ARG A 194 -7.37 -2.52 -15.84
C ARG A 194 -8.09 -1.71 -14.75
N GLU A 195 -7.70 -0.46 -14.53
CA GLU A 195 -8.39 0.44 -13.60
C GLU A 195 -9.74 0.88 -14.18
N ALA A 196 -9.80 1.17 -15.48
CA ALA A 196 -11.02 1.46 -16.22
C ALA A 196 -11.94 0.23 -16.31
N GLU A 197 -11.40 -0.96 -16.62
CA GLU A 197 -12.14 -2.23 -16.59
C GLU A 197 -12.65 -2.54 -15.18
N ALA A 198 -11.86 -2.26 -14.15
CA ALA A 198 -12.30 -2.41 -12.76
C ALA A 198 -13.37 -1.37 -12.38
N GLU A 199 -13.34 -0.16 -12.94
CA GLU A 199 -14.36 0.87 -12.77
C GLU A 199 -15.67 0.49 -13.47
N GLU A 200 -15.60 -0.03 -14.68
CA GLU A 200 -16.74 -0.58 -15.42
C GLU A 200 -17.36 -1.79 -14.68
N ALA A 201 -16.53 -2.72 -14.21
CA ALA A 201 -16.98 -3.84 -13.39
C ALA A 201 -17.63 -3.39 -12.07
N ARG A 202 -17.18 -2.29 -11.46
CA ARG A 202 -17.81 -1.68 -10.28
C ARG A 202 -19.16 -1.07 -10.60
N ALA A 203 -19.28 -0.36 -11.72
CA ALA A 203 -20.56 0.19 -12.16
C ALA A 203 -21.58 -0.93 -12.38
N ALA A 204 -21.16 -2.04 -13.00
CA ALA A 204 -22.00 -3.22 -13.19
C ALA A 204 -22.43 -3.87 -11.85
N LEU A 205 -21.52 -3.94 -10.88
CA LEU A 205 -21.84 -4.48 -9.55
C LEU A 205 -22.81 -3.56 -8.77
N ALA A 206 -22.61 -2.25 -8.83
CA ALA A 206 -23.48 -1.29 -8.17
C ALA A 206 -24.92 -1.37 -8.70
N THR A 207 -25.09 -1.51 -10.02
CA THR A 207 -26.40 -1.74 -10.64
C THR A 207 -27.05 -3.02 -10.12
N ARG A 208 -26.29 -4.13 -10.06
CA ARG A 208 -26.80 -5.41 -9.52
C ARG A 208 -27.21 -5.31 -8.06
N VAL A 209 -26.47 -4.57 -7.23
CA VAL A 209 -26.83 -4.37 -5.82
C VAL A 209 -28.14 -3.59 -5.72
N ALA A 210 -28.30 -2.52 -6.50
CA ALA A 210 -29.54 -1.75 -6.54
C ALA A 210 -30.74 -2.57 -7.03
N ASP A 211 -30.55 -3.48 -7.99
CA ASP A 211 -31.59 -4.42 -8.42
C ASP A 211 -32.02 -5.36 -7.29
N VAL A 212 -31.06 -5.96 -6.58
CA VAL A 212 -31.35 -6.85 -5.45
C VAL A 212 -32.07 -6.10 -4.32
N GLU A 213 -31.71 -4.85 -4.05
CA GLU A 213 -32.40 -4.02 -3.05
C GLU A 213 -33.85 -3.72 -3.46
N ARG A 214 -34.10 -3.42 -4.74
CA ARG A 214 -35.47 -3.26 -5.26
C ARG A 214 -36.30 -4.54 -5.13
N GLU A 215 -35.73 -5.70 -5.47
CA GLU A 215 -36.41 -6.99 -5.34
C GLU A 215 -36.76 -7.30 -3.88
N ARG A 216 -35.83 -7.03 -2.96
CA ARG A 216 -36.06 -7.15 -1.52
C ARG A 216 -37.24 -6.27 -1.08
N ASP A 217 -37.28 -5.01 -1.50
CA ASP A 217 -38.30 -4.06 -1.08
C ASP A 217 -39.69 -4.46 -1.64
N VAL A 218 -39.76 -4.98 -2.87
CA VAL A 218 -40.99 -5.57 -3.42
C VAL A 218 -41.42 -6.79 -2.61
N ALA A 219 -40.51 -7.70 -2.27
CA ALA A 219 -40.82 -8.89 -1.48
C ALA A 219 -41.34 -8.53 -0.07
N LEU A 220 -40.74 -7.52 0.58
CA LEU A 220 -41.21 -7.00 1.86
C LEU A 220 -42.62 -6.40 1.74
N ALA A 221 -42.87 -5.59 0.71
CA ALA A 221 -44.18 -4.98 0.48
C ALA A 221 -45.30 -6.00 0.21
N VAL A 222 -44.97 -7.10 -0.51
CA VAL A 222 -45.91 -8.22 -0.72
C VAL A 222 -46.17 -8.95 0.61
N THR A 223 -45.13 -9.21 1.39
CA THR A 223 -45.25 -9.89 2.70
C THR A 223 -46.12 -9.11 3.68
N GLU A 224 -45.99 -7.78 3.70
CA GLU A 224 -46.82 -6.90 4.54
C GLU A 224 -48.28 -6.79 4.07
N ARG A 225 -48.58 -7.05 2.80
CA ARG A 225 -49.97 -7.10 2.29
C ARG A 225 -50.67 -8.44 2.53
N VAL A 226 -49.92 -9.49 2.82
CA VAL A 226 -50.43 -10.85 3.06
C VAL A 226 -50.69 -11.10 4.56
N LYS A 227 -50.17 -10.25 5.45
CA LYS A 227 -50.52 -10.21 6.87
C LYS A 227 -51.78 -9.38 7.10
#